data_AF-J3LB11-F1
#
_entry.id   AF-J3LB11-F1
#
_cell.length_a   1.000
_cell.length_b   1.000
_cell.length_c   1.000
_cell.angle_alpha   90.00
_cell.angle_beta   90.00
_cell.angle_gamma   90.00
#
_symmetry.space_group_name_H-M   'P 1'
#
loop_
_entity.id
_entity.type
_entity.pdbx_description
1 polymer ?
#
loop_
_entity_poly.entity_id
_entity_poly.type
_entity_poly.pdbx_seq_one_letter_code
_entity_poly.pdbx_strand_id
1 'polypeptide(L)' 'MLFELCRNVAGVYRKIREDIEANLEEGDVERRGDGEVFETKVALQLGRSPSELKQFRVMASPAVKDGDIKDFAGKLV' A
#
# COMPACT_ATOMS: atom_id res chain seq x y z
N MET A 1 -17.24 5.55 -18.27
CA MET A 1 -17.58 5.24 -16.87
C MET A 1 -16.68 4.15 -16.26
N LEU A 2 -16.78 2.85 -16.62
CA LEU A 2 -15.90 1.82 -16.01
C LEU A 2 -14.41 2.04 -16.31
N PHE A 3 -14.07 2.39 -17.56
CA PHE A 3 -12.69 2.61 -17.99
C PHE A 3 -12.02 3.80 -17.29
N GLU A 4 -12.77 4.88 -17.05
CA GLU A 4 -12.28 6.06 -16.32
C GLU A 4 -12.10 5.77 -14.84
N LEU A 5 -13.00 4.96 -14.25
CA LEU A 5 -12.87 4.49 -12.87
C LEU A 5 -11.61 3.63 -12.71
N CYS A 6 -11.40 2.64 -13.58
CA CYS A 6 -10.18 1.82 -13.56
C CYS A 6 -8.91 2.66 -13.77
N ARG A 7 -8.94 3.64 -14.69
CA ARG A 7 -7.82 4.56 -14.90
C ARG A 7 -7.54 5.41 -13.66
N ASN A 8 -8.58 5.89 -13.00
CA ASN A 8 -8.46 6.70 -11.78
C ASN A 8 -7.89 5.87 -10.62
N VAL A 9 -8.44 4.67 -10.41
CA VAL A 9 -7.98 3.73 -9.37
C VAL A 9 -6.51 3.34 -9.59
N ALA A 10 -6.13 2.99 -10.83
CA ALA A 10 -4.75 2.72 -11.19
C ALA A 10 -3.83 3.95 -10.95
N GLY A 11 -4.32 5.16 -11.23
CA GLY A 11 -3.59 6.39 -10.96
C GLY A 11 -3.34 6.64 -9.47
N VAL A 12 -4.34 6.37 -8.62
CA VAL A 12 -4.20 6.49 -7.16
C VAL A 12 -3.15 5.52 -6.63
N TYR A 13 -3.21 4.24 -7.02
CA TYR A 13 -2.20 3.25 -6.59
C TYR A 13 -0.80 3.58 -7.11
N ARG A 14 -0.69 4.11 -8.34
CA ARG A 14 0.60 4.55 -8.88
C ARG A 14 1.21 5.66 -8.03
N LYS A 15 0.41 6.67 -7.66
CA LYS A 15 0.86 7.77 -6.82
C LYS A 15 1.29 7.31 -5.42
N ILE A 16 0.55 6.38 -4.80
CA ILE A 16 0.93 5.78 -3.51
C ILE A 16 2.28 5.06 -3.63
N ARG A 17 2.50 4.34 -4.73
CA ARG A 17 3.78 3.66 -4.99
C ARG A 17 4.93 4.67 -5.18
N GLU A 18 4.73 5.71 -5.98
CA GLU A 18 5.73 6.77 -6.19
C GLU A 18 6.10 7.47 -4.87
N ASP A 19 5.11 7.75 -4.00
CA ASP A 19 5.34 8.32 -2.66
C ASP A 19 6.19 7.38 -1.77
N ILE A 20 5.98 6.06 -1.86
CA ILE A 20 6.76 5.04 -1.12
C ILE A 20 8.20 4.96 -1.65
N GLU A 21 8.38 4.89 -2.97
CA GLU A 21 9.71 4.84 -3.60
C GLU A 21 10.51 6.11 -3.25
N ALA A 22 9.91 7.30 -3.37
CA ALA A 22 10.55 8.56 -3.01
C ALA A 22 10.95 8.64 -1.52
N ASN A 23 10.14 8.11 -0.61
CA ASN A 23 10.46 8.08 0.82
C ASN A 23 11.60 7.10 1.14
N LEU A 24 11.68 5.98 0.42
CA LEU A 24 12.76 5.00 0.56
C LEU A 24 14.09 5.48 -0.03
N GLU A 25 14.03 6.23 -1.14
CA GLU A 25 15.19 6.84 -1.81
C GLU A 25 15.74 8.08 -1.09
N GLU A 26 14.95 8.71 -0.21
CA GLU A 26 15.40 9.85 0.61
C GLU A 26 16.56 9.40 1.52
N GLY A 27 17.79 9.79 1.18
CA GLY A 27 19.00 9.38 1.89
C GLY A 27 19.17 10.05 3.26
N ASP A 28 18.47 11.15 3.49
CA ASP A 28 18.51 11.90 4.76
C ASP A 28 17.46 11.36 5.74
N VAL A 29 17.92 10.60 6.72
CA VAL A 29 17.09 9.95 7.74
C VAL A 29 16.30 10.97 8.57
N GLU A 30 16.79 12.21 8.72
CA GLU A 30 16.10 13.29 9.44
C GLU A 30 14.97 13.92 8.60
N ARG A 31 15.04 13.80 7.26
CA ARG A 31 13.99 14.25 6.34
C ARG A 31 12.95 13.17 6.05
N ARG A 32 13.28 11.90 6.30
CA ARG A 32 12.28 10.83 6.28
C ARG A 32 11.22 11.14 7.33
N GLY A 33 9.96 11.17 6.91
CA GLY A 33 8.86 11.25 7.85
C GLY A 33 8.96 10.11 8.87
N ASP A 34 8.47 10.37 10.09
CA ASP A 34 8.36 9.34 11.12
C ASP A 34 7.69 8.08 10.53
N GLY A 35 8.32 6.91 10.75
CA GLY A 35 7.92 5.67 10.10
C GLY A 35 6.47 5.26 10.43
N GLU A 36 5.99 5.60 11.63
CA GLU A 36 4.62 5.33 12.07
C GLU A 36 3.63 6.30 11.41
N VAL A 37 4.01 7.58 11.28
CA VAL A 37 3.22 8.60 10.56
C VAL A 37 3.12 8.26 9.07
N PHE A 38 4.20 7.77 8.47
CA PHE A 38 4.22 7.35 7.08
C PHE A 38 3.35 6.11 6.84
N GLU A 39 3.46 5.09 7.71
CA GLU A 39 2.59 3.90 7.68
C GLU A 39 1.11 4.30 7.78
N THR A 40 0.77 5.20 8.70
CA THR A 40 -0.59 5.69 8.89
C THR A 40 -1.10 6.47 7.67
N LYS A 41 -0.26 7.30 7.05
CA LYS A 41 -0.60 8.03 5.82
C LYS A 41 -0.96 7.06 4.68
N VAL A 42 -0.15 6.03 4.46
CA VAL A 42 -0.40 5.02 3.43
C VAL A 42 -1.66 4.21 3.74
N ALA A 43 -1.90 3.86 5.02
CA ALA A 43 -3.10 3.14 5.45
C ALA A 43 -4.37 3.92 5.09
N LEU A 44 -4.39 5.22 5.41
CA LEU A 44 -5.50 6.13 5.12
C LEU A 44 -5.73 6.30 3.62
N GLN A 45 -4.67 6.42 2.81
CA GLN A 45 -4.78 6.50 1.35
C GLN A 45 -5.38 5.23 0.72
N LEU A 46 -5.16 4.08 1.35
CA LEU A 46 -5.71 2.79 0.94
C LEU A 46 -7.10 2.51 1.54
N GLY A 47 -7.62 3.40 2.40
CA GLY A 47 -8.88 3.18 3.13
C GLY A 47 -8.82 2.01 4.11
N ARG A 48 -7.62 1.68 4.62
CA ARG A 48 -7.34 0.51 5.48
C ARG A 48 -6.83 0.95 6.84
N SER A 49 -6.88 0.05 7.81
CA SER A 49 -6.19 0.24 9.08
C SER A 49 -4.69 -0.08 8.95
N PRO A 50 -3.81 0.56 9.75
CA PRO A 50 -2.39 0.24 9.78
C PRO A 50 -2.13 -1.23 10.23
N SER A 51 -3.04 -1.80 11.01
CA SER A 51 -3.02 -3.22 11.39
C SER A 51 -3.18 -4.16 10.18
N GLU A 52 -4.06 -3.81 9.25
CA GLU A 52 -4.22 -4.54 7.97
C GLU A 52 -3.00 -4.33 7.06
N LEU A 53 -2.33 -3.18 7.12
CA LEU A 53 -1.08 -2.99 6.38
C LEU A 53 0.01 -3.98 6.77
N LYS A 54 0.10 -4.34 8.04
CA LYS A 54 1.05 -5.36 8.52
C LYS A 54 0.73 -6.74 7.95
N GLN A 55 -0.53 -7.01 7.60
CA GLN A 55 -0.91 -8.24 6.90
C GLN A 55 -0.41 -8.23 5.44
N PHE A 56 -0.36 -7.07 4.75
CA PHE A 56 0.27 -7.00 3.43
C PHE A 56 1.74 -7.42 3.46
N ARG A 57 2.49 -7.03 4.49
CA ARG A 57 3.89 -7.47 4.65
C ARG A 57 3.98 -8.99 4.75
N VAL A 58 3.06 -9.62 5.48
CA VAL A 58 2.99 -11.08 5.59
C VAL A 58 2.66 -11.67 4.21
N MET A 59 1.70 -11.11 3.48
CA MET A 59 1.27 -11.58 2.16
C MET A 59 2.26 -11.34 1.02
N ALA A 60 3.11 -10.33 1.14
CA ALA A 60 4.20 -10.07 0.21
C ALA A 60 5.41 -11.00 0.42
N SER A 61 5.39 -11.83 1.47
CA SER A 61 6.44 -12.81 1.72
C SER A 61 6.35 -13.96 0.71
N PRO A 62 7.49 -14.44 0.17
CA PRO A 62 7.52 -15.59 -0.75
C PRO A 62 7.00 -16.89 -0.12
N ALA A 63 6.80 -16.93 1.20
CA ALA A 63 6.24 -18.06 1.92
C ALA A 63 4.69 -18.14 1.84
N VAL A 64 4.02 -17.10 1.35
CA VAL A 64 2.55 -17.05 1.28
C VAL A 64 2.03 -17.81 0.07
N LYS A 65 1.00 -18.63 0.32
CA LYS A 65 0.34 -19.44 -0.73
C LYS A 65 -0.64 -18.57 -1.50
N ASP A 66 -0.75 -18.82 -2.80
CA ASP A 66 -1.63 -18.08 -3.73
C ASP A 66 -3.10 -18.05 -3.29
N GLY A 67 -3.54 -19.07 -2.53
CA GLY A 67 -4.89 -19.14 -1.94
C GLY A 67 -5.16 -18.08 -0.87
N ASP A 68 -4.16 -17.74 -0.06
CA ASP A 68 -4.29 -16.75 1.02
C ASP A 68 -4.38 -15.32 0.45
N ILE A 69 -3.71 -15.09 -0.69
CA ILE A 69 -3.74 -13.83 -1.44
C ILE A 69 -5.14 -13.58 -2.02
N LYS A 70 -5.81 -14.63 -2.51
CA LYS A 70 -7.17 -14.54 -3.07
C LYS A 70 -8.23 -14.20 -2.01
N ASP A 71 -8.12 -14.74 -0.80
CA ASP A 71 -9.05 -14.43 0.30
C ASP A 71 -8.91 -12.96 0.74
N PHE A 72 -7.67 -12.47 0.76
CA PHE A 72 -7.38 -11.07 1.08
C PHE A 72 -7.85 -10.11 -0.01
N ALA A 73 -7.57 -10.42 -1.28
CA ALA A 73 -8.06 -9.64 -2.41
C ALA A 73 -9.59 -9.74 -2.57
N GLY A 74 -10.20 -10.84 -2.14
CA GLY A 74 -11.66 -11.00 -2.11
C GLY A 74 -12.35 -10.07 -1.10
N LYS A 75 -11.65 -9.67 -0.03
CA LYS A 75 -12.10 -8.61 0.92
C LYS A 75 -11.88 -7.20 0.38
N LEU A 76 -11.50 -7.05 -0.88
CA LEU A 76 -11.37 -5.79 -1.60
C LEU A 76 -12.67 -5.43 -2.36
N VAL A 77 -13.71 -6.27 -2.29
CA VAL A 77 -15.06 -6.06 -2.85
C VAL A 77 -15.98 -5.41 -1.83
#